data_AF-A0A7Y5Q8P7-F1
#
_entry.id   AF-A0A7Y5Q8P7-F1
#
_cell.length_a   1.000
_cell.length_b   1.000
_cell.length_c   1.000
_cell.angle_alpha   90.00
_cell.angle_beta   90.00
_cell.angle_gamma   90.00
#
_symmetry.space_group_name_H-M   'P 1'
#
loop_
_entity.id
_entity.type
_entity.pdbx_description
1 polymer ?
#
loop_
_entity_poly.entity_id
_entity_poly.type
_entity_poly.pdbx_seq_one_letter_code
_entity_poly.pdbx_strand_id
1 'polypeptide(L)'
;RVGVRLAARRGADGILALTVANTGAWVEPGGPKRVSSLGIGLENLRERLARYYPRSHRLDIAAAEGWVTVTLEILPAGSRLPPP
;
A
#
# COMPACT_ATOMS: atom_id res chain seq x y z
N ARG A 1 -6.12 3.70 21.80
CA ARG A 1 -6.71 4.70 20.88
C ARG A 1 -6.18 4.41 19.49
N VAL A 2 -7.02 4.38 18.47
CA VAL A 2 -6.56 4.19 17.08
C VAL A 2 -6.21 5.56 16.51
N GLY A 3 -4.99 5.72 16.02
CA GLY A 3 -4.56 6.86 15.21
C GLY A 3 -4.51 6.45 13.74
N VAL A 4 -4.95 7.33 12.85
CA VAL A 4 -4.88 7.14 11.39
C VAL A 4 -4.27 8.39 10.77
N ARG A 5 -3.40 8.20 9.77
CA ARG A 5 -2.80 9.25 8.95
C ARG A 5 -2.96 8.89 7.48
N LEU A 6 -3.33 9.90 6.70
CA LEU A 6 -3.48 9.80 5.25
C LEU A 6 -2.65 10.92 4.64
N ALA A 7 -1.87 10.60 3.61
CA ALA A 7 -1.16 11.58 2.83
C ALA A 7 -1.23 11.22 1.34
N ALA A 8 -1.30 12.24 0.50
CA ALA A 8 -1.19 12.11 -0.94
C ALA A 8 -0.26 13.21 -1.44
N ARG A 9 0.73 12.84 -2.26
CA ARG A 9 1.64 13.79 -2.89
C ARG A 9 1.83 13.41 -4.35
N ARG A 10 1.93 14.41 -5.22
CA ARG A 10 2.41 14.23 -6.59
C ARG A 10 3.82 14.82 -6.67
N GLY A 11 4.81 14.00 -7.01
CA GLY A 11 6.19 14.44 -7.22
C GLY A 11 6.33 15.27 -8.50
N ALA A 12 7.43 16.02 -8.61
CA ALA A 12 7.77 16.76 -9.83
C ALA A 12 8.07 15.84 -11.02
N ASP A 13 8.48 14.59 -10.74
CA ASP A 13 8.59 13.46 -11.66
C ASP A 13 7.23 12.91 -12.13
N GLY A 14 6.12 13.46 -11.60
CA GLY A 14 4.76 13.06 -11.91
C GLY A 14 4.28 11.82 -11.16
N ILE A 15 5.10 11.20 -10.31
CA ILE A 15 4.73 10.03 -9.50
C ILE A 15 3.69 10.45 -8.46
N LEU A 16 2.59 9.69 -8.37
CA LEU A 16 1.61 9.83 -7.30
C LEU A 16 2.00 8.91 -6.15
N ALA A 17 2.29 9.46 -4.97
CA ALA A 17 2.53 8.72 -3.74
C ALA A 17 1.34 8.88 -2.78
N LEU A 18 0.78 7.76 -2.34
CA LEU A 18 -0.29 7.66 -1.37
C LEU A 18 0.24 6.93 -0.14
N THR A 19 0.02 7.49 1.05
CA THR A 19 0.42 6.87 2.31
C THR A 19 -0.79 6.74 3.22
N VAL A 20 -1.00 5.52 3.71
CA VAL A 20 -2.00 5.20 4.73
C VAL A 20 -1.26 4.61 5.92
N ALA A 21 -1.34 5.24 7.08
CA ALA A 21 -0.74 4.73 8.30
C ALA A 21 -1.75 4.64 9.43
N ASN A 22 -1.72 3.56 10.20
CA ASN A 22 -2.51 3.42 11.42
C ASN A 22 -1.63 2.93 12.58
N THR A 23 -1.96 3.37 13.79
CA THR A 23 -1.33 2.81 14.99
C THR A 23 -1.68 1.33 15.14
N GLY A 24 -0.73 0.50 15.53
CA GLY A 24 -0.90 -0.93 15.75
C GLY A 24 0.37 -1.72 15.43
N ALA A 25 0.24 -3.04 15.51
CA ALA A 25 1.24 -3.97 15.03
C ALA A 25 0.79 -4.57 13.69
N TRP A 26 1.76 -4.93 12.85
CA TRP A 26 1.48 -5.74 11.67
C TRP A 26 0.87 -7.07 12.10
N VAL A 27 -0.15 -7.51 11.37
CA VAL A 27 -0.78 -8.82 11.57
C VAL A 27 -0.56 -9.62 10.30
N GLU A 28 0.20 -10.70 10.41
CA GLU A 28 0.51 -11.54 9.25
C GLU A 28 -0.76 -12.15 8.64
N PRO A 29 -0.87 -12.17 7.30
CA PRO A 29 -1.91 -12.93 6.62
C PRO A 29 -1.79 -14.41 6.99
N GLY A 30 -2.84 -14.98 7.58
CA GLY A 30 -2.90 -16.41 7.94
C GLY A 30 -2.79 -16.74 9.43
N GLY A 31 -2.54 -15.77 10.29
CA GLY A 31 -2.66 -15.95 11.76
C GLY A 31 -4.11 -16.19 12.22
N PRO A 32 -4.32 -16.59 13.50
CA PRO A 32 -5.67 -16.76 14.05
C PRO A 32 -6.48 -15.47 13.91
N LYS A 33 -7.44 -15.49 12.98
CA LYS A 33 -8.19 -14.31 12.55
C LYS A 33 -9.15 -13.88 13.67
N ARG A 34 -8.94 -12.69 14.25
CA ARG A 34 -9.96 -12.02 15.10
C ARG A 34 -11.07 -11.37 14.30
N VAL A 35 -10.88 -11.17 12.98
CA VAL A 35 -11.84 -10.51 12.07
C VAL A 35 -11.84 -11.22 10.72
N SER A 36 -13.01 -11.57 10.19
CA SER A 36 -13.16 -12.38 8.98
C SER A 36 -12.61 -11.72 7.71
N SER A 37 -12.54 -10.39 7.65
CA SER A 37 -12.09 -9.61 6.50
C SER A 37 -10.59 -9.28 6.49
N LEU A 38 -9.82 -9.68 7.52
CA LEU A 38 -8.38 -9.45 7.57
C LEU A 38 -7.67 -10.15 6.40
N GLY A 39 -6.88 -9.38 5.64
CA GLY A 39 -6.09 -9.83 4.49
C GLY A 39 -6.77 -9.68 3.12
N ILE A 40 -8.10 -9.65 3.05
CA ILE A 40 -8.84 -9.57 1.77
C ILE A 40 -8.61 -8.22 1.07
N GLY A 41 -8.59 -7.13 1.84
CA GLY A 41 -8.45 -5.79 1.29
C GLY A 41 -7.11 -5.56 0.58
N LEU A 42 -6.01 -6.08 1.13
CA LEU A 42 -4.69 -5.93 0.56
C LEU A 42 -4.51 -6.79 -0.70
N GLU A 43 -5.07 -8.00 -0.70
CA GLU A 43 -5.02 -8.86 -1.88
C GLU A 43 -5.82 -8.26 -3.04
N ASN A 44 -7.04 -7.81 -2.77
CA ASN A 44 -7.84 -7.07 -3.75
C ASN A 44 -7.12 -5.82 -4.28
N LEU A 45 -6.36 -5.12 -3.43
CA LEU A 45 -5.56 -3.99 -3.85
C LEU A 45 -4.44 -4.43 -4.82
N ARG A 46 -3.69 -5.49 -4.49
CA ARG A 46 -2.64 -6.03 -5.35
C ARG A 46 -3.18 -6.46 -6.71
N GLU A 47 -4.28 -7.20 -6.74
CA GLU A 47 -4.93 -7.62 -7.99
C GLU A 47 -5.36 -6.42 -8.85
N ARG A 48 -5.95 -5.39 -8.23
CA ARG A 48 -6.34 -4.15 -8.93
C ARG A 48 -5.13 -3.41 -9.47
N LEU A 49 -4.06 -3.29 -8.69
CA LEU A 49 -2.83 -2.64 -9.13
C LEU A 49 -2.17 -3.39 -10.29
N ALA A 50 -2.13 -4.72 -10.24
CA ALA A 50 -1.63 -5.54 -11.34
C ALA A 50 -2.47 -5.36 -12.62
N ARG A 51 -3.79 -5.26 -12.49
CA ARG A 51 -4.71 -5.08 -13.62
C ARG A 51 -4.64 -3.69 -14.26
N TYR A 52 -4.65 -2.64 -13.44
CA TYR A 52 -4.80 -1.26 -13.92
C TYR A 52 -3.48 -0.50 -14.05
N TYR A 53 -2.44 -0.90 -13.33
CA TYR A 53 -1.13 -0.26 -13.34
C TYR A 53 0.01 -1.28 -13.57
N PRO A 54 -0.07 -2.12 -14.63
CA PRO A 54 0.90 -3.20 -14.85
C PRO A 54 2.31 -2.65 -15.08
N ARG A 55 3.23 -2.98 -14.16
CA ARG A 55 4.60 -2.45 -14.10
C ARG A 55 4.66 -0.92 -13.92
N SER A 56 3.61 -0.30 -13.40
CA SER A 56 3.55 1.15 -13.21
C SER A 56 3.13 1.49 -11.77
N HIS A 57 3.38 0.58 -10.83
CA HIS A 57 3.14 0.81 -9.41
C HIS A 57 4.21 0.16 -8.54
N ARG A 58 4.40 0.71 -7.33
CA ARG A 58 5.17 0.10 -6.24
C ARG A 58 4.32 0.16 -4.98
N LEU A 59 4.19 -0.97 -4.28
CA LEU A 59 3.46 -1.06 -3.02
C LEU A 59 4.43 -1.53 -1.94
N ASP A 60 4.62 -0.71 -0.92
CA ASP A 60 5.49 -0.99 0.23
C ASP A 60 4.69 -0.99 1.53
N ILE A 61 5.07 -1.86 2.46
CA ILE A 61 4.42 -2.01 3.75
C ILE A 61 5.52 -2.07 4.81
N ALA A 62 5.48 -1.14 5.75
CA ALA A 62 6.41 -1.07 6.86
C ALA A 62 5.67 -0.99 8.19
N ALA A 63 6.22 -1.64 9.22
CA ALA A 63 5.75 -1.52 10.59
C ALA A 63 6.89 -1.03 11.47
N ALA A 64 6.73 0.14 12.08
CA ALA A 64 7.75 0.78 12.92
C ALA A 64 7.09 1.67 13.97
N GLU A 65 7.69 1.77 15.16
CA GLU A 65 7.28 2.69 16.23
C GLU A 65 5.78 2.61 16.61
N GLY A 66 5.19 1.42 16.54
CA GLY A 66 3.77 1.21 16.84
C GLY A 66 2.81 1.73 15.76
N TRP A 67 3.30 1.94 14.53
CA TRP A 67 2.52 2.25 13.34
C TRP A 67 2.74 1.19 12.26
N VAL A 68 1.67 0.87 11.54
CA VAL A 68 1.72 0.18 10.25
C VAL A 68 1.47 1.22 9.18
N THR A 69 2.36 1.28 8.19
CA THR A 69 2.31 2.24 7.08
C THR A 69 2.32 1.48 5.77
N VAL A 70 1.35 1.78 4.91
CA VAL A 70 1.28 1.33 3.52
C VAL A 70 1.57 2.52 2.63
N THR A 71 2.56 2.37 1.75
CA THR A 71 2.90 3.37 0.74
C THR A 71 2.66 2.80 -0.65
N LEU A 72 1.85 3.49 -1.44
CA LEU A 72 1.58 3.18 -2.83
C LEU A 72 2.14 4.30 -3.70
N GLU A 73 3.01 3.94 -4.63
CA GLU A 73 3.48 4.82 -5.70
C GLU A 73 2.88 4.35 -7.02
N ILE A 74 2.35 5.29 -7.80
CA ILE A 74 1.87 5.08 -9.16
C ILE A 74 2.67 5.99 -10.09
N LEU A 75 3.29 5.38 -11.09
CA LEU A 75 4.08 6.09 -12.08
C LEU A 75 3.17 6.88 -13.04
N PRO A 76 3.66 7.95 -13.68
CA PRO A 76 2.95 8.64 -14.74
C PRO A 76 2.52 7.68 -15.86
N ALA A 77 1.44 8.03 -16.55
CA ALA A 77 1.01 7.27 -17.73
C ALA A 77 2.17 7.15 -18.75
N GLY A 78 2.33 5.96 -19.33
CA GLY A 78 3.41 5.65 -20.26
C GLY A 78 4.75 5.26 -19.61
N SER A 79 4.94 5.53 -18.32
CA SER A 79 6.15 5.12 -17.58
C SER A 79 5.98 3.71 -17.02
N ARG A 80 7.05 2.91 -17.05
CA ARG A 80 7.06 1.55 -16.52
C ARG A 80 8.36 1.26 -15.77
N LEU A 81 8.23 0.54 -14.67
CA LEU A 81 9.32 -0.12 -13.99
C LEU A 81 9.92 -1.19 -14.91
N PRO A 82 11.25 -1.44 -14.80
CA PRO A 82 11.88 -2.57 -15.46
C PRO A 82 11.23 -3.88 -14.99
N PRO A 83 11.28 -4.96 -15.80
CA PRO A 83 10.94 -6.28 -15.31
C PRO A 83 11.84 -6.65 -14.11
N PRO A 84 11.32 -7.42 -13.15
CA PRO A 84 12.11 -7.92 -12.02
C PRO A 84 13.26 -8.82 -12.48
#